data_AF-L1JJK5-F1
#
_entry.id   AF-L1JJK5-F1
#
_cell.length_a   1.000
_cell.length_b   1.000
_cell.length_c   1.000
_cell.angle_alpha   90.00
_cell.angle_beta   90.00
_cell.angle_gamma   90.00
#
_symmetry.space_group_name_H-M   'P 1'
#
loop_
_entity.id
_entity.type
_entity.pdbx_description
1 polymer ?
#
loop_
_entity_poly.entity_id
_entity_poly.type
_entity_poly.pdbx_seq_one_letter_code
_entity_poly.pdbx_strand_id
1 'polypeptide(L)'
;PLPNTGIGSVILESPYYGHRKPRRQRGPKLQCVSDLLSLGNATIEETISILRYFNAHGHGPLGICGFSMGGVHAIMTAGVCNLPVALVTFLAPQCAAPVFCQGALSASCDWDALSRHSSSINWNEWNCEDEDVKHRLGRILRITDVTRLPPPPCPWATILIQAKEDAYIDRRSEEVIRSSWRDYWKAFPPTYEYLSSEDYGVETRWVCGGHVTSFFNQHHTFRLALRTAMQRMVTEEVADAHYSEC
;
A
#
# COMPACT_ATOMS: atom_id res chain seq x y z
N PRO A 1 -9.87 3.34 -21.51
CA PRO A 1 -10.02 2.25 -20.51
C PRO A 1 -8.81 1.32 -20.58
N LEU A 2 -8.40 0.66 -19.49
CA LEU A 2 -7.25 -0.27 -19.50
C LEU A 2 -7.40 -1.46 -20.48
N PRO A 3 -8.60 -2.05 -20.64
CA PRO A 3 -8.77 -3.15 -21.61
C PRO A 3 -8.47 -2.75 -23.05
N ASN A 4 -8.77 -1.49 -23.44
CA ASN A 4 -8.48 -0.96 -24.77
C ASN A 4 -6.98 -0.82 -25.06
N THR A 5 -6.13 -1.12 -24.09
CA THR A 5 -4.68 -0.97 -24.16
C THR A 5 -3.98 -2.30 -23.87
N GLY A 6 -4.72 -3.41 -23.95
CA GLY A 6 -4.21 -4.77 -23.71
C GLY A 6 -3.99 -5.11 -22.24
N ILE A 7 -4.45 -4.28 -21.29
CA ILE A 7 -4.25 -4.51 -19.86
C ILE A 7 -5.51 -5.15 -19.28
N GLY A 8 -5.39 -6.43 -18.90
CA GLY A 8 -6.37 -7.13 -18.06
C GLY A 8 -6.35 -6.60 -16.63
N SER A 9 -7.47 -6.69 -15.92
CA SER A 9 -7.55 -6.22 -14.53
C SER A 9 -8.37 -7.17 -13.69
N VAL A 10 -7.86 -7.49 -12.51
CA VAL A 10 -8.59 -8.22 -11.46
C VAL A 10 -8.83 -7.25 -10.31
N ILE A 11 -10.08 -7.15 -9.87
CA ILE A 11 -10.47 -6.29 -8.76
C ILE A 11 -10.85 -7.20 -7.60
N LEU A 12 -9.99 -7.23 -6.58
CA LEU A 12 -10.23 -8.02 -5.38
C LEU A 12 -11.24 -7.32 -4.47
N GLU A 13 -12.37 -7.97 -4.21
CA GLU A 13 -13.26 -7.55 -3.11
C GLU A 13 -12.58 -7.88 -1.78
N SER A 14 -12.00 -6.86 -1.13
CA SER A 14 -11.32 -7.03 0.15
C SER A 14 -12.28 -7.51 1.25
N PRO A 15 -11.78 -8.23 2.28
CA PRO A 15 -12.60 -8.59 3.43
C PRO A 15 -13.27 -7.35 4.04
N TYR A 16 -14.42 -7.53 4.70
CA TYR A 16 -15.21 -6.44 5.31
C TYR A 16 -15.85 -5.44 4.32
N TYR A 17 -15.69 -5.63 3.01
CA TYR A 17 -16.40 -4.89 1.96
C TYR A 17 -17.40 -5.78 1.22
N GLY A 18 -18.30 -5.16 0.46
CA GLY A 18 -19.23 -5.85 -0.43
C GLY A 18 -19.99 -7.01 0.21
N HIS A 19 -19.92 -8.18 -0.40
CA HIS A 19 -20.50 -9.43 0.08
C HIS A 19 -19.71 -10.06 1.23
N ARG A 20 -18.44 -9.69 1.39
CA ARG A 20 -17.56 -10.14 2.49
C ARG A 20 -17.73 -9.34 3.78
N LYS A 21 -18.75 -8.47 3.86
CA LYS A 21 -19.04 -7.64 5.02
C LYS A 21 -19.76 -8.44 6.13
N PRO A 22 -19.28 -8.43 7.38
CA PRO A 22 -19.99 -9.06 8.49
C PRO A 22 -21.38 -8.45 8.68
N ARG A 23 -22.38 -9.29 9.05
CA ARG A 23 -23.79 -8.87 9.20
C ARG A 23 -23.99 -7.69 10.17
N ARG A 24 -23.13 -7.57 11.18
CA ARG A 24 -23.21 -6.51 12.20
C ARG A 24 -22.50 -5.21 11.78
N GLN A 25 -21.67 -5.24 10.74
CA GLN A 25 -20.93 -4.08 10.29
C GLN A 25 -21.84 -3.10 9.53
N ARG A 26 -21.84 -1.82 9.95
CA ARG A 26 -22.63 -0.76 9.32
C ARG A 26 -21.73 0.14 8.47
N GLY A 27 -22.06 0.26 7.18
CA GLY A 27 -21.29 1.09 6.25
C GLY A 27 -19.83 0.62 6.11
N PRO A 28 -18.86 1.55 6.01
CA PRO A 28 -17.43 1.24 5.89
C PRO A 28 -16.71 1.13 7.25
N LYS A 29 -17.42 1.28 8.38
CA LYS A 29 -16.81 1.28 9.71
C LYS A 29 -16.61 -0.15 10.21
N LEU A 30 -15.35 -0.53 10.44
CA LEU A 30 -14.99 -1.81 11.06
C LEU A 30 -15.47 -1.84 12.52
N GLN A 31 -15.69 -3.04 13.07
CA GLN A 31 -16.19 -3.20 14.43
C GLN A 31 -15.05 -3.17 15.45
N CYS A 32 -13.92 -3.77 15.12
CA CYS A 32 -12.76 -3.89 15.99
C CYS A 32 -11.47 -3.48 15.28
N VAL A 33 -10.45 -3.10 16.04
CA VAL A 33 -9.10 -2.82 15.51
C VAL A 33 -8.50 -4.08 14.86
N SER A 34 -8.76 -5.26 15.42
CA SER A 34 -8.34 -6.55 14.86
C SER A 34 -8.89 -6.77 13.45
N ASP A 35 -10.10 -6.30 13.14
CA ASP A 35 -10.71 -6.46 11.82
C ASP A 35 -9.86 -5.75 10.76
N LEU A 36 -9.26 -4.60 11.09
CA LEU A 36 -8.38 -3.86 10.18
C LEU A 36 -7.12 -4.68 9.84
N LEU A 37 -6.57 -5.37 10.84
CA LEU A 37 -5.39 -6.22 10.65
C LEU A 37 -5.72 -7.46 9.84
N SER A 38 -6.84 -8.12 10.13
CA SER A 38 -7.33 -9.26 9.36
C SER A 38 -7.64 -8.87 7.92
N LEU A 39 -8.24 -7.70 7.70
CA LEU A 39 -8.49 -7.14 6.38
C LEU A 39 -7.19 -7.00 5.60
N GLY A 40 -6.21 -6.28 6.15
CA GLY A 40 -4.93 -6.04 5.48
C GLY A 40 -4.20 -7.33 5.16
N ASN A 41 -4.07 -8.22 6.14
CA ASN A 41 -3.40 -9.51 5.98
C ASN A 41 -4.03 -10.36 4.86
N ALA A 42 -5.35 -10.54 4.90
CA ALA A 42 -6.03 -11.34 3.87
C ALA A 42 -5.97 -10.67 2.48
N THR A 43 -6.10 -9.34 2.38
CA THR A 43 -5.94 -8.64 1.10
C THR A 43 -4.54 -8.85 0.51
N ILE A 44 -3.50 -8.77 1.33
CA ILE A 44 -2.10 -8.98 0.88
C ILE A 44 -1.91 -10.43 0.40
N GLU A 45 -2.27 -11.41 1.22
CA GLU A 45 -2.09 -12.84 0.88
C GLU A 45 -2.90 -13.28 -0.35
N GLU A 46 -4.14 -12.80 -0.48
CA GLU A 46 -4.97 -13.06 -1.66
C GLU A 46 -4.37 -12.40 -2.91
N THR A 47 -3.82 -11.19 -2.79
CA THR A 47 -3.15 -10.51 -3.91
C THR A 47 -1.90 -11.27 -4.34
N ILE A 48 -1.07 -11.74 -3.40
CA ILE A 48 0.11 -12.59 -3.69
C ILE A 48 -0.31 -13.87 -4.41
N SER A 49 -1.37 -14.53 -3.93
CA SER A 49 -1.88 -15.76 -4.53
C SER A 49 -2.37 -15.54 -5.96
N ILE A 50 -3.07 -14.43 -6.21
CA ILE A 50 -3.52 -14.04 -7.55
C ILE A 50 -2.33 -13.77 -8.47
N LEU A 51 -1.32 -13.02 -8.01
CA LEU A 51 -0.12 -12.74 -8.80
C LEU A 51 0.64 -14.03 -9.16
N ARG A 52 0.85 -14.92 -8.18
CA ARG A 52 1.51 -16.21 -8.40
C ARG A 52 0.72 -17.09 -9.36
N TYR A 53 -0.61 -17.11 -9.26
CA TYR A 53 -1.47 -17.84 -10.18
C TYR A 53 -1.26 -17.34 -11.62
N PHE A 54 -1.37 -16.03 -11.87
CA PHE A 54 -1.19 -15.48 -13.21
C PHE A 54 0.22 -15.70 -13.74
N ASN A 55 1.26 -15.52 -12.91
CA ASN A 55 2.64 -15.81 -13.27
C ASN A 55 2.84 -17.27 -13.70
N ALA A 56 2.34 -18.22 -12.90
CA ALA A 56 2.45 -19.66 -13.17
C ALA A 56 1.72 -20.11 -14.45
N HIS A 57 0.74 -19.34 -14.91
CA HIS A 57 0.00 -19.59 -16.15
C HIS A 57 0.54 -18.78 -17.33
N GLY A 58 1.73 -18.20 -17.22
CA GLY A 58 2.39 -17.49 -18.32
C GLY A 58 1.79 -16.11 -18.63
N HIS A 59 1.00 -15.54 -17.72
CA HIS A 59 0.51 -14.18 -17.88
C HIS A 59 1.53 -13.18 -17.35
N GLY A 60 1.89 -12.21 -18.19
CA GLY A 60 2.80 -11.13 -17.82
C GLY A 60 2.90 -10.06 -18.91
N PRO A 61 3.47 -8.88 -18.60
CA PRO A 61 3.95 -8.48 -17.27
C PRO A 61 2.80 -8.29 -16.26
N LEU A 62 3.11 -8.40 -14.96
CA LEU A 62 2.15 -8.24 -13.87
C LEU A 62 2.31 -6.88 -13.20
N GLY A 63 1.23 -6.40 -12.60
CA GLY A 63 1.25 -5.16 -11.84
C GLY A 63 0.17 -5.14 -10.76
N ILE A 64 0.42 -4.36 -9.73
CA ILE A 64 -0.50 -4.12 -8.64
C ILE A 64 -0.69 -2.63 -8.42
N CYS A 65 -1.91 -2.28 -8.04
CA CYS A 65 -2.24 -0.93 -7.67
C CYS A 65 -3.26 -0.88 -6.55
N GLY A 66 -3.28 0.24 -5.84
CA GLY A 66 -4.27 0.43 -4.79
C GLY A 66 -4.42 1.89 -4.39
N PHE A 67 -5.60 2.19 -3.84
CA PHE A 67 -5.97 3.54 -3.40
C PHE A 67 -6.00 3.62 -1.87
N SER A 68 -5.36 4.63 -1.30
CA SER A 68 -5.33 4.88 0.14
C SER A 68 -4.82 3.66 0.91
N MET A 69 -5.63 3.06 1.79
CA MET A 69 -5.35 1.78 2.43
C MET A 69 -4.96 0.67 1.44
N GLY A 70 -5.63 0.59 0.28
CA GLY A 70 -5.25 -0.36 -0.76
C GLY A 70 -3.86 -0.09 -1.35
N GLY A 71 -3.42 1.16 -1.36
CA GLY A 71 -2.07 1.54 -1.79
C GLY A 71 -1.01 1.08 -0.78
N VAL A 72 -1.31 1.14 0.52
CA VAL A 72 -0.47 0.53 1.57
C VAL A 72 -0.35 -0.97 1.31
N HIS A 73 -1.47 -1.68 1.13
CA HIS A 73 -1.45 -3.11 0.86
C HIS A 73 -0.72 -3.45 -0.44
N ALA A 74 -0.80 -2.61 -1.47
CA ALA A 74 -0.06 -2.79 -2.71
C ALA A 74 1.46 -2.66 -2.49
N ILE A 75 1.91 -1.67 -1.71
CA ILE A 75 3.33 -1.54 -1.34
C ILE A 75 3.80 -2.78 -0.57
N MET A 76 3.05 -3.18 0.46
CA MET A 76 3.38 -4.34 1.29
C MET A 76 3.48 -5.60 0.44
N THR A 77 2.49 -5.81 -0.43
CA THR A 77 2.47 -6.93 -1.37
C THR A 77 3.69 -6.90 -2.29
N ALA A 78 4.02 -5.75 -2.89
CA ALA A 78 5.18 -5.61 -3.75
C ALA A 78 6.47 -6.02 -3.02
N GLY A 79 6.62 -5.58 -1.77
CA GLY A 79 7.79 -5.84 -0.93
C GLY A 79 7.95 -7.30 -0.50
N VAL A 80 6.89 -8.11 -0.50
CA VAL A 80 6.95 -9.52 -0.01
C VAL A 80 6.62 -10.59 -1.06
N CYS A 81 6.06 -10.22 -2.22
CA CYS A 81 5.56 -11.21 -3.19
C CYS A 81 6.67 -11.95 -3.97
N ASN A 82 7.92 -11.46 -3.94
CA ASN A 82 9.07 -11.99 -4.68
C ASN A 82 8.82 -12.20 -6.19
N LEU A 83 7.96 -11.37 -6.79
CA LEU A 83 7.68 -11.38 -8.24
C LEU A 83 8.00 -10.00 -8.84
N PRO A 84 8.50 -9.94 -10.08
CA PRO A 84 8.67 -8.67 -10.78
C PRO A 84 7.30 -8.09 -11.11
N VAL A 85 6.86 -7.11 -10.32
CA VAL A 85 5.55 -6.46 -10.46
C VAL A 85 5.69 -4.95 -10.58
N ALA A 86 4.99 -4.37 -11.56
CA ALA A 86 4.76 -2.93 -11.57
C ALA A 86 3.96 -2.52 -10.33
N LEU A 87 4.27 -1.36 -9.75
CA LEU A 87 3.56 -0.83 -8.58
C LEU A 87 3.03 0.57 -8.86
N VAL A 88 1.72 0.76 -8.70
CA VAL A 88 1.12 2.10 -8.75
C VAL A 88 0.28 2.35 -7.50
N THR A 89 0.66 3.32 -6.68
CA THR A 89 -0.10 3.67 -5.48
C THR A 89 -0.83 4.98 -5.69
N PHE A 90 -2.10 5.03 -5.30
CA PHE A 90 -2.89 6.25 -5.30
C PHE A 90 -3.12 6.71 -3.87
N LEU A 91 -2.48 7.82 -3.49
CA LEU A 91 -2.68 8.50 -2.20
C LEU A 91 -2.41 7.58 -0.99
N ALA A 92 -1.40 6.73 -1.09
CA ALA A 92 -1.02 5.83 0.00
C ALA A 92 -0.29 6.62 1.11
N PRO A 93 -0.67 6.46 2.38
CA PRO A 93 0.19 6.84 3.49
C PRO A 93 1.38 5.90 3.59
N GLN A 94 2.42 6.37 4.27
CA GLN A 94 3.51 5.54 4.77
C GLN A 94 3.05 4.57 5.87
N CYS A 95 2.07 4.96 6.69
CA CYS A 95 1.59 4.18 7.82
C CYS A 95 0.16 4.57 8.21
N ALA A 96 -0.65 3.61 8.67
CA ALA A 96 -2.01 3.87 9.14
C ALA A 96 -2.06 4.63 10.47
N ALA A 97 -1.00 4.57 11.30
CA ALA A 97 -0.98 5.18 12.63
C ALA A 97 -1.28 6.70 12.62
N PRO A 98 -0.58 7.56 11.86
CA PRO A 98 -0.91 8.99 11.82
C PRO A 98 -2.32 9.26 11.27
N VAL A 99 -2.77 8.44 10.30
CA VAL A 99 -4.10 8.58 9.69
C VAL A 99 -5.22 8.40 10.73
N PHE A 100 -5.13 7.35 11.55
CA PHE A 100 -6.15 7.04 12.57
C PHE A 100 -5.96 7.77 13.90
N CYS A 101 -4.74 8.16 14.27
CA CYS A 101 -4.51 8.79 15.58
C CYS A 101 -4.51 10.32 15.53
N GLN A 102 -4.14 10.93 14.40
CA GLN A 102 -3.89 12.38 14.30
C GLN A 102 -4.70 13.05 13.17
N GLY A 103 -4.96 12.35 12.07
CA GLY A 103 -5.62 12.89 10.88
C GLY A 103 -7.15 12.95 10.97
N ALA A 104 -7.79 13.27 9.83
CA ALA A 104 -9.25 13.38 9.73
C ALA A 104 -10.00 12.12 10.21
N LEU A 105 -9.42 10.93 10.06
CA LEU A 105 -10.02 9.68 10.54
C LEU A 105 -9.95 9.50 12.06
N SER A 106 -9.12 10.25 12.76
CA SER A 106 -9.09 10.25 14.23
C SER A 106 -10.44 10.63 14.83
N ALA A 107 -11.15 11.58 14.21
CA ALA A 107 -12.49 11.97 14.64
C ALA A 107 -13.56 10.88 14.41
N SER A 108 -13.25 9.85 13.60
CA SER A 108 -14.17 8.75 13.31
C SER A 108 -13.97 7.52 14.20
N CYS A 109 -12.90 7.49 14.98
CA CYS A 109 -12.60 6.46 15.96
C CYS A 109 -13.42 6.64 17.24
N ASP A 110 -13.98 5.54 17.76
CA ASP A 110 -14.67 5.53 19.05
C ASP A 110 -13.64 5.38 20.18
N TRP A 111 -13.00 6.50 20.54
CA TRP A 111 -11.95 6.53 21.56
C TRP A 111 -12.46 6.09 22.94
N ASP A 112 -13.71 6.39 23.27
CA ASP A 112 -14.30 5.99 24.55
C ASP A 112 -14.48 4.47 24.62
N ALA A 113 -14.95 3.84 23.53
CA ALA A 113 -15.04 2.38 23.45
C ALA A 113 -13.68 1.71 23.52
N LEU A 114 -12.66 2.26 22.84
CA LEU A 114 -11.30 1.73 22.89
C LEU A 114 -10.71 1.85 24.31
N SER A 115 -10.93 2.99 24.99
CA SER A 115 -10.47 3.21 26.36
C SER A 115 -11.09 2.22 27.34
N ARG A 116 -12.41 2.00 27.28
CA ARG A 116 -13.11 1.04 28.15
C ARG A 116 -12.57 -0.39 28.02
N HIS A 117 -12.30 -0.85 26.80
CA HIS A 117 -11.71 -2.18 26.58
C HIS A 117 -10.25 -2.23 27.07
N SER A 118 -9.49 -1.17 26.85
CA SER A 118 -8.10 -1.06 27.32
C SER A 118 -8.00 -1.18 28.86
N SER A 119 -8.89 -0.54 29.62
CA SER A 119 -8.90 -0.61 31.09
C SER A 119 -9.20 -2.00 31.65
N SER A 120 -9.73 -2.93 30.83
CA SER A 120 -10.05 -4.30 31.24
C SER A 120 -8.88 -5.29 31.08
N ILE A 121 -7.80 -4.86 30.41
CA ILE A 121 -6.61 -5.68 30.15
C ILE A 121 -5.52 -5.31 31.16
N ASN A 122 -4.85 -6.31 31.75
CA ASN A 122 -3.70 -6.06 32.62
C ASN A 122 -2.44 -5.79 31.79
N TRP A 123 -2.16 -4.52 31.56
CA TRP A 123 -1.02 -4.07 30.73
C TRP A 123 0.34 -4.13 31.44
N ASN A 124 0.36 -4.41 32.75
CA ASN A 124 1.61 -4.57 33.50
C ASN A 124 2.42 -5.78 33.00
N GLU A 125 1.79 -6.77 32.37
CA GLU A 125 2.49 -7.89 31.70
C GLU A 125 3.25 -7.46 30.44
N TRP A 126 2.91 -6.31 29.86
CA TRP A 126 3.49 -5.78 28.63
C TRP A 126 4.44 -4.59 28.85
N ASN A 127 4.78 -4.28 30.12
CA ASN A 127 5.62 -3.14 30.51
C ASN A 127 5.22 -1.81 29.84
N CYS A 128 3.93 -1.54 29.68
CA CYS A 128 3.46 -0.21 29.29
C CYS A 128 2.71 0.41 30.46
N GLU A 129 3.33 1.44 31.07
CA GLU A 129 2.64 2.39 31.96
C GLU A 129 1.47 3.06 31.21
N ASP A 130 0.67 3.89 31.90
CA ASP A 130 -0.56 4.58 31.45
C ASP A 130 -0.43 5.38 30.14
N GLU A 131 -0.14 4.70 29.02
CA GLU A 131 -0.16 5.24 27.69
C GLU A 131 -1.62 5.48 27.29
N ASP A 132 -1.91 6.70 26.83
CA ASP A 132 -3.17 7.05 26.20
C ASP A 132 -3.56 6.02 25.13
N VAL A 133 -4.84 5.67 25.05
CA VAL A 133 -5.40 4.69 24.11
C VAL A 133 -4.98 4.98 22.65
N LYS A 134 -4.81 6.27 22.32
CA LYS A 134 -4.33 6.71 21.01
C LYS A 134 -2.90 6.26 20.73
N HIS A 135 -2.03 6.31 21.73
CA HIS A 135 -0.64 5.86 21.60
C HIS A 135 -0.58 4.35 21.43
N ARG A 136 -1.37 3.60 22.20
CA ARG A 136 -1.47 2.13 22.09
C ARG A 136 -1.97 1.70 20.71
N LEU A 137 -3.04 2.33 20.22
CA LEU A 137 -3.53 2.09 18.86
C LEU A 137 -2.45 2.44 17.84
N GLY A 138 -1.77 3.57 18.00
CA GLY A 138 -0.68 3.99 17.12
C GLY A 138 0.44 2.94 17.05
N ARG A 139 0.83 2.35 18.18
CA ARG A 139 1.84 1.28 18.24
C ARG A 139 1.40 0.02 17.49
N ILE A 140 0.14 -0.38 17.63
CA ILE A 140 -0.43 -1.50 16.87
C ILE A 140 -0.43 -1.18 15.37
N LEU A 141 -0.88 0.00 14.98
CA LEU A 141 -0.97 0.40 13.58
C LEU A 141 0.39 0.61 12.92
N ARG A 142 1.48 0.78 13.68
CA ARG A 142 2.85 0.83 13.13
C ARG A 142 3.32 -0.46 12.48
N ILE A 143 2.60 -1.57 12.65
CA ILE A 143 2.86 -2.77 11.82
C ILE A 143 2.55 -2.52 10.34
N THR A 144 1.77 -1.46 10.04
CA THR A 144 1.44 -1.06 8.67
C THR A 144 2.45 -0.08 8.06
N ASP A 145 3.56 0.19 8.76
CA ASP A 145 4.60 1.10 8.30
C ASP A 145 5.41 0.46 7.16
N VAL A 146 5.16 0.93 5.94
CA VAL A 146 5.75 0.34 4.72
C VAL A 146 7.26 0.54 4.63
N THR A 147 7.83 1.45 5.41
CA THR A 147 9.29 1.69 5.46
C THR A 147 10.06 0.56 6.15
N ARG A 148 9.34 -0.34 6.84
CA ARG A 148 9.90 -1.50 7.54
C ARG A 148 9.91 -2.77 6.70
N LEU A 149 9.45 -2.68 5.46
CA LEU A 149 9.38 -3.78 4.52
C LEU A 149 10.40 -3.57 3.40
N PRO A 150 10.82 -4.64 2.70
CA PRO A 150 11.59 -4.48 1.48
C PRO A 150 10.84 -3.58 0.48
N PRO A 151 11.56 -2.74 -0.27
CA PRO A 151 10.96 -1.93 -1.32
C PRO A 151 10.48 -2.81 -2.49
N PRO A 152 9.64 -2.28 -3.40
CA PRO A 152 9.19 -3.01 -4.58
C PRO A 152 10.38 -3.47 -5.46
N PRO A 153 10.33 -4.66 -6.08
CA PRO A 153 11.45 -5.19 -6.87
C PRO A 153 11.69 -4.48 -8.19
N CYS A 154 10.70 -3.75 -8.72
CA CYS A 154 10.77 -3.04 -10.00
C CYS A 154 10.61 -1.52 -9.79
N PRO A 155 11.65 -0.81 -9.32
CA PRO A 155 11.57 0.62 -9.04
C PRO A 155 11.30 1.47 -10.29
N TRP A 156 11.82 1.08 -11.47
CA TRP A 156 11.54 1.75 -12.74
C TRP A 156 10.05 1.73 -13.11
N ALA A 157 9.35 0.66 -12.74
CA ALA A 157 7.91 0.48 -12.95
C ALA A 157 7.08 0.85 -11.71
N THR A 158 7.64 1.63 -10.78
CA THR A 158 6.96 2.10 -9.58
C THR A 158 6.55 3.58 -9.71
N ILE A 159 5.26 3.87 -9.51
CA ILE A 159 4.70 5.23 -9.57
C ILE A 159 3.89 5.52 -8.31
N LEU A 160 4.31 6.54 -7.54
CA LEU A 160 3.61 7.05 -6.38
C LEU A 160 2.77 8.27 -6.78
N ILE A 161 1.45 8.21 -6.63
CA ILE A 161 0.57 9.36 -6.86
C ILE A 161 0.15 9.94 -5.51
N GLN A 162 0.34 11.25 -5.33
CA GLN A 162 -0.03 11.98 -4.11
C GLN A 162 -0.89 13.21 -4.42
N ALA A 163 -1.73 13.60 -3.47
CA ALA A 163 -2.63 14.74 -3.57
C ALA A 163 -2.02 15.97 -2.89
N LYS A 164 -2.12 17.13 -3.53
CA LYS A 164 -1.52 18.38 -3.04
C LYS A 164 -2.20 18.93 -1.78
N GLU A 165 -3.50 18.65 -1.62
CA GLU A 165 -4.36 19.18 -0.56
C GLU A 165 -4.98 18.03 0.25
N ASP A 166 -4.21 16.97 0.48
CA ASP A 166 -4.69 15.80 1.21
C ASP A 166 -4.85 16.09 2.71
N ALA A 167 -6.07 15.90 3.23
CA ALA A 167 -6.39 16.08 4.65
C ALA A 167 -6.33 14.77 5.46
N TYR A 168 -6.15 13.63 4.79
CA TYR A 168 -6.06 12.30 5.41
C TYR A 168 -4.60 11.88 5.53
N ILE A 169 -3.80 12.16 4.51
CA ILE A 169 -2.44 11.67 4.35
C ILE A 169 -1.45 12.82 4.46
N ASP A 170 -0.46 12.69 5.33
CA ASP A 170 0.62 13.68 5.44
C ASP A 170 1.38 13.75 4.11
N ARG A 171 1.60 14.98 3.60
CA ARG A 171 2.38 15.25 2.39
C ARG A 171 3.80 14.67 2.45
N ARG A 172 4.38 14.53 3.64
CA ARG A 172 5.70 13.92 3.85
C ARG A 172 5.72 12.41 3.67
N SER A 173 4.57 11.75 3.60
CA SER A 173 4.49 10.28 3.48
C SER A 173 5.29 9.76 2.29
N GLU A 174 5.18 10.43 1.14
CA GLU A 174 5.89 10.02 -0.07
C GLU A 174 7.40 10.21 0.02
N GLU A 175 7.87 11.33 0.58
CA GLU A 175 9.30 11.57 0.81
C GLU A 175 9.90 10.55 1.77
N VAL A 176 9.16 10.19 2.83
CA VAL A 176 9.56 9.17 3.81
C VAL A 176 9.65 7.79 3.15
N ILE A 177 8.65 7.41 2.34
CA ILE A 177 8.67 6.14 1.58
C ILE A 177 9.87 6.09 0.64
N ARG A 178 10.06 7.11 -0.20
CA ARG A 178 11.16 7.15 -1.17
C ARG A 178 12.52 7.13 -0.50
N SER A 179 12.67 7.88 0.59
CA SER A 179 13.95 7.93 1.31
C SER A 179 14.30 6.59 1.92
N SER A 180 13.32 5.92 2.54
CA SER A 180 13.50 4.55 3.05
C SER A 180 13.90 3.56 1.95
N TRP A 181 13.24 3.60 0.80
CA TRP A 181 13.56 2.70 -0.32
C TRP A 181 14.93 2.99 -0.93
N ARG A 182 15.27 4.27 -1.10
CA ARG A 182 16.59 4.69 -1.57
C ARG A 182 17.69 4.22 -0.63
N ASP A 183 17.52 4.36 0.68
CA ASP A 183 18.50 3.90 1.66
C ASP A 183 18.63 2.37 1.64
N TYR A 184 17.51 1.65 1.46
CA TYR A 184 17.52 0.21 1.26
C TYR A 184 18.31 -0.20 0.01
N TRP A 185 18.02 0.38 -1.16
CA TRP A 185 18.73 0.02 -2.40
C TRP A 185 20.17 0.49 -2.42
N LYS A 186 20.55 1.52 -1.64
CA LYS A 186 21.96 1.87 -1.43
C LYS A 186 22.69 0.79 -0.63
N ALA A 187 22.05 0.23 0.39
CA ALA A 187 22.62 -0.85 1.21
C ALA A 187 22.59 -2.21 0.49
N PHE A 188 21.55 -2.44 -0.30
CA PHE A 188 21.29 -3.68 -1.05
C PHE A 188 20.94 -3.34 -2.51
N PRO A 189 21.95 -3.04 -3.36
CA PRO A 189 21.71 -2.67 -4.74
C PRO A 189 20.92 -3.76 -5.48
N PRO A 190 19.88 -3.40 -6.26
CA PRO A 190 19.23 -4.35 -7.14
C PRO A 190 20.26 -4.87 -8.15
N THR A 191 20.09 -6.12 -8.59
CA THR A 191 20.98 -6.77 -9.57
C THR A 191 20.94 -6.11 -10.95
N TYR A 192 20.02 -5.17 -11.17
CA TYR A 192 19.88 -4.43 -12.42
C TYR A 192 20.93 -3.32 -12.50
N GLU A 193 21.92 -3.53 -13.37
CA GLU A 193 23.15 -2.73 -13.53
C GLU A 193 22.93 -1.26 -13.93
N TYR A 194 21.71 -0.85 -14.31
CA TYR A 194 21.45 0.40 -15.03
C TYR A 194 20.68 1.48 -14.25
N LEU A 195 20.37 1.27 -12.97
CA LEU A 195 19.65 2.26 -12.18
C LEU A 195 20.61 3.23 -11.50
N SER A 196 21.17 4.16 -12.28
CA SER A 196 22.08 5.22 -11.81
C SER A 196 21.37 6.53 -11.44
N SER A 197 20.06 6.52 -11.17
CA SER A 197 19.30 7.71 -10.76
C SER A 197 19.18 7.80 -9.24
N GLU A 198 19.09 9.01 -8.69
CA GLU A 198 19.01 9.24 -7.23
C GLU A 198 17.89 8.45 -6.53
N ASP A 199 16.81 8.10 -7.26
CA ASP A 199 15.67 7.35 -6.73
C ASP A 199 15.40 6.02 -7.46
N TYR A 200 16.43 5.46 -8.12
CA TYR A 200 16.37 4.14 -8.79
C TYR A 200 15.20 3.99 -9.79
N GLY A 201 14.69 5.10 -10.34
CA GLY A 201 13.61 5.10 -11.33
C GLY A 201 12.18 5.24 -10.78
N VAL A 202 11.99 5.37 -9.46
CA VAL A 202 10.66 5.60 -8.87
C VAL A 202 10.12 6.97 -9.29
N GLU A 203 8.91 7.00 -9.85
CA GLU A 203 8.25 8.24 -10.26
C GLU A 203 7.25 8.71 -9.21
N THR A 204 7.21 10.02 -8.92
CA THR A 204 6.13 10.62 -8.13
C THR A 204 5.28 11.55 -9.00
N ARG A 205 3.96 11.43 -8.91
CA ARG A 205 2.98 12.33 -9.54
C ARG A 205 2.15 13.05 -8.50
N TRP A 206 2.17 14.37 -8.54
CA TRP A 206 1.33 15.21 -7.69
C TRP A 206 0.06 15.64 -8.42
N VAL A 207 -1.10 15.35 -7.86
CA VAL A 207 -2.41 15.74 -8.41
C VAL A 207 -3.08 16.83 -7.58
N CYS A 208 -3.88 17.68 -8.24
CA CYS A 208 -4.64 18.73 -7.57
C CYS A 208 -5.88 18.16 -6.86
N GLY A 209 -6.27 18.80 -5.76
CA GLY A 209 -7.36 18.37 -4.88
C GLY A 209 -6.88 17.59 -3.65
N GLY A 210 -7.84 17.23 -2.81
CA GLY A 210 -7.63 16.41 -1.61
C GLY A 210 -7.92 14.94 -1.84
N HIS A 211 -7.89 14.14 -0.78
CA HIS A 211 -7.96 12.67 -0.86
C HIS A 211 -9.13 12.16 -1.72
N VAL A 212 -10.34 12.64 -1.42
CA VAL A 212 -11.56 12.20 -2.09
C VAL A 212 -11.79 12.95 -3.40
N THR A 213 -11.53 14.25 -3.47
CA THR A 213 -11.81 15.05 -4.66
C THR A 213 -10.85 14.74 -5.80
N SER A 214 -9.59 14.46 -5.49
CA SER A 214 -8.62 14.00 -6.49
C SER A 214 -9.01 12.63 -7.05
N PHE A 215 -9.62 11.74 -6.25
CA PHE A 215 -10.12 10.47 -6.77
C PHE A 215 -11.08 10.70 -7.93
N PHE A 216 -12.16 11.46 -7.72
CA PHE A 216 -13.18 11.70 -8.74
C PHE A 216 -12.69 12.50 -9.95
N ASN A 217 -11.78 13.46 -9.73
CA ASN A 217 -11.39 14.43 -10.76
C ASN A 217 -10.12 14.04 -11.54
N GLN A 218 -9.32 13.09 -11.04
CA GLN A 218 -7.99 12.76 -11.59
C GLN A 218 -7.90 11.34 -12.15
N HIS A 219 -9.04 10.72 -12.47
CA HIS A 219 -9.10 9.37 -13.05
C HIS A 219 -8.21 9.20 -14.30
N HIS A 220 -8.04 10.25 -15.11
CA HIS A 220 -7.14 10.22 -16.26
C HIS A 220 -5.69 9.95 -15.83
N THR A 221 -5.20 10.68 -14.83
CA THR A 221 -3.84 10.56 -14.30
C THR A 221 -3.60 9.17 -13.71
N PHE A 222 -4.58 8.61 -13.01
CA PHE A 222 -4.49 7.27 -12.45
C PHE A 222 -4.37 6.20 -13.55
N ARG A 223 -5.24 6.26 -14.56
CA ARG A 223 -5.18 5.33 -15.70
C ARG A 223 -3.88 5.48 -16.48
N LEU A 224 -3.38 6.71 -16.66
CA LEU A 224 -2.12 6.95 -17.34
C LEU A 224 -0.97 6.34 -16.56
N ALA A 225 -0.94 6.45 -15.24
CA ALA A 225 0.10 5.84 -14.41
C ALA A 225 0.11 4.31 -14.52
N LEU A 226 -1.06 3.67 -14.47
CA LEU A 226 -1.16 2.22 -14.68
C LEU A 226 -0.60 1.82 -16.05
N ARG A 227 -0.95 2.54 -17.11
CA ARG A 227 -0.40 2.29 -18.45
C ARG A 227 1.10 2.49 -18.50
N THR A 228 1.61 3.60 -17.96
CA THR A 228 3.05 3.89 -17.93
C THR A 228 3.82 2.79 -17.19
N ALA A 229 3.37 2.42 -15.99
CA ALA A 229 4.05 1.40 -15.18
C ALA A 229 4.08 0.04 -15.88
N MET A 230 2.95 -0.40 -16.46
CA MET A 230 2.90 -1.66 -17.23
C MET A 230 3.75 -1.61 -18.50
N GLN A 231 3.80 -0.47 -19.20
CA GLN A 231 4.65 -0.31 -20.38
C GLN A 231 6.15 -0.41 -20.02
N ARG A 232 6.57 0.16 -18.89
CA ARG A 232 7.95 0.08 -18.42
C ARG A 232 8.41 -1.34 -18.10
N MET A 233 7.47 -2.22 -17.73
CA MET A 233 7.77 -3.65 -17.56
C MET A 233 8.03 -4.38 -18.88
N VAL A 234 7.59 -3.84 -20.02
CA VAL A 234 7.79 -4.43 -21.35
C VAL A 234 9.04 -3.86 -22.04
N THR A 235 9.34 -2.59 -21.82
CA THR A 235 10.40 -1.87 -22.55
C THR A 235 11.80 -2.12 -22.00
N GLU A 236 11.94 -2.68 -20.80
CA GLU A 236 13.22 -3.19 -20.32
C GLU A 236 13.35 -4.66 -20.71
N GLU A 237 14.47 -5.02 -21.34
CA GLU A 237 14.89 -6.39 -21.64
C GLU A 237 15.17 -7.19 -20.35
N VAL A 238 14.17 -7.35 -19.50
CA VAL A 238 14.18 -8.32 -18.37
C VAL A 238 13.71 -9.70 -18.86
N ALA A 239 13.43 -9.85 -20.16
CA ALA A 239 13.04 -11.09 -20.79
C ALA A 239 14.13 -12.19 -20.76
N ASP A 240 15.41 -11.84 -20.53
CA ASP A 240 16.53 -12.78 -20.59
C ASP A 240 17.26 -13.03 -19.25
N ALA A 241 16.80 -12.44 -18.13
CA ALA A 241 17.32 -12.80 -16.82
C ALA A 241 16.67 -14.09 -16.32
N HIS A 242 17.23 -15.21 -16.79
CA HIS A 242 16.98 -16.58 -16.35
C HIS A 242 16.51 -16.69 -14.90
N TYR A 243 15.37 -17.36 -14.72
CA TYR A 243 15.09 -18.16 -13.52
C TYR A 243 16.18 -19.25 -13.40
N SER A 244 17.29 -18.93 -12.76
CA SER A 244 18.16 -19.97 -12.19
C SER A 244 17.52 -20.41 -10.88
N GLU A 245 16.95 -21.60 -10.90
CA GLU A 245 16.58 -22.36 -9.71
C GLU A 245 17.75 -22.36 -8.71
N CYS A 246 17.46 -21.98 -7.46
CA CYS A 246 18.22 -22.32 -6.26
C CYS A 246 17.22 -22.56 -5.13
#